data_AF-A0A1D2IHT9-F1
#
_entry.id   AF-A0A1D2IHT9-F1
#
_cell.length_a   1.000
_cell.length_b   1.000
_cell.length_c   1.000
_cell.angle_alpha   90.00
_cell.angle_beta   90.00
_cell.angle_gamma   90.00
#
_symmetry.space_group_name_H-M   'P 1'
#
loop_
_entity.id
_entity.type
_entity.pdbx_description
1 polymer ?
#
loop_
_entity_poly.entity_id
_entity_poly.type
_entity_poly.pdbx_seq_one_letter_code
_entity_poly.pdbx_strand_id
1 'polypeptide(L)' 'MVPNRFLPVEHAVRVVLDQTEVDPEALSQVARRSAGERMTVPDPVADRVSYVFHAGP' A
#
# COMPACT_ATOMS: atom_id res chain seq x y z
N MET A 1 16.01 -1.41 14.99
CA MET A 1 16.75 -0.85 13.84
C MET A 1 16.49 -1.76 12.64
N VAL A 2 15.67 -1.32 11.67
CA VAL A 2 15.36 -2.11 10.47
C VAL A 2 16.56 -2.01 9.52
N PRO A 3 17.08 -3.12 8.96
CA PRO A 3 18.30 -3.08 8.17
C PRO A 3 18.04 -2.36 6.84
N ASN A 4 18.93 -1.43 6.50
CA ASN A 4 18.93 -0.51 5.35
C ASN A 4 18.75 -1.17 3.95
N ARG A 5 18.73 -2.51 3.88
CA ARG A 5 18.55 -3.31 2.66
C ARG A 5 17.12 -3.28 2.11
N PHE A 6 16.13 -2.89 2.92
CA PHE A 6 14.73 -2.85 2.48
C PHE A 6 14.38 -1.55 1.76
N LEU A 7 15.11 -0.44 2.00
CA LEU A 7 14.82 0.84 1.36
C LEU A 7 14.94 0.79 -0.18
N PRO A 8 15.93 0.12 -0.79
CA PRO A 8 15.99 0.03 -2.25
C PRO A 8 14.85 -0.81 -2.84
N VAL A 9 14.46 -1.91 -2.18
CA VAL A 9 13.39 -2.80 -2.65
C VAL A 9 12.03 -2.14 -2.48
N GLU A 10 11.77 -1.51 -1.32
CA GLU A 10 10.55 -0.74 -1.05
C GLU A 10 10.39 0.40 -2.06
N HIS A 11 11.47 1.12 -2.34
CA HIS A 11 11.47 2.17 -3.35
C HIS A 11 11.15 1.61 -4.74
N ALA A 12 11.78 0.50 -5.14
CA ALA A 12 11.53 -0.13 -6.43
C ALA A 12 10.08 -0.61 -6.56
N VAL A 13 9.52 -1.26 -5.53
CA VAL A 13 8.12 -1.71 -5.52
C VAL A 13 7.18 -0.52 -5.64
N ARG A 14 7.42 0.56 -4.89
CA ARG A 14 6.61 1.77 -4.96
C ARG A 14 6.64 2.38 -6.37
N VAL A 15 7.82 2.46 -7.00
CA VAL A 15 7.96 2.96 -8.38
C VAL A 15 7.17 2.10 -9.37
N VAL A 16 7.24 0.77 -9.24
CA VAL A 16 6.47 -0.12 -10.14
C VAL A 16 4.97 0.07 -9.96
N LEU A 17 4.48 0.14 -8.72
CA LEU A 17 3.04 0.30 -8.44
C LEU A 17 2.50 1.69 -8.81
N ASP A 18 3.33 2.72 -8.78
CA ASP A 18 2.95 4.07 -9.23
C ASP A 18 2.73 4.13 -10.75
N GLN A 19 3.38 3.24 -11.51
CA GLN A 19 3.25 3.16 -12.96
C GLN A 19 2.19 2.14 -13.41
N THR A 20 1.53 1.44 -12.48
CA THR A 20 0.44 0.51 -12.82
C THR A 20 -0.89 1.23 -12.89
N GLU A 21 -1.53 1.18 -14.06
CA GLU A 21 -2.93 1.53 -14.19
C GLU A 21 -3.79 0.39 -13.62
N VAL A 22 -4.65 0.72 -12.65
CA VAL A 22 -5.55 -0.23 -12.01
C VAL A 22 -6.98 0.17 -12.32
N ASP A 23 -7.81 -0.83 -12.58
CA ASP A 23 -9.22 -0.64 -12.85
C ASP A 23 -9.91 0.18 -11.74
N PRO A 24 -10.52 1.34 -12.07
CA PRO A 24 -11.18 2.19 -11.09
C PRO A 24 -12.38 1.50 -10.40
N GLU A 25 -13.05 0.57 -11.07
CA GLU A 25 -14.13 -0.21 -10.45
C GLU A 25 -13.57 -1.12 -9.34
N ALA A 26 -12.45 -1.80 -9.62
CA ALA A 26 -11.77 -2.63 -8.63
C ALA A 26 -11.29 -1.80 -7.43
N LEU A 27 -10.72 -0.60 -7.67
CA LEU A 27 -10.32 0.31 -6.58
C LEU A 27 -11.51 0.72 -5.71
N SER A 28 -12.65 1.06 -6.33
CA SER A 28 -13.86 1.45 -5.60
C SER A 28 -14.43 0.30 -4.76
N GLN A 29 -14.36 -0.93 -5.27
CA GLN A 29 -14.81 -2.12 -4.56
C GLN A 29 -13.98 -2.36 -3.30
N VAL A 30 -12.65 -2.24 -3.41
CA VAL A 30 -11.73 -2.40 -2.29
C VAL A 30 -11.97 -1.31 -1.23
N ALA A 31 -12.12 -0.06 -1.64
CA ALA A 31 -12.40 1.05 -0.72
C ALA A 31 -13.73 0.84 0.04
N ARG A 32 -14.80 0.45 -0.67
CA ARG A 32 -16.10 0.18 -0.05
C ARG A 32 -16.04 -0.98 0.94
N ARG A 33 -15.34 -2.07 0.58
CA ARG A 33 -15.17 -3.22 1.48
C ARG A 33 -14.41 -2.82 2.74
N SER A 34 -13.29 -2.11 2.57
CA SER A 34 -12.44 -1.69 3.70
C SER A 34 -13.18 -0.74 4.65
N ALA A 35 -14.00 0.17 4.11
CA ALA A 35 -14.86 1.04 4.91
C ALA A 35 -15.89 0.24 5.74
N GLY A 36 -16.44 -0.85 5.19
CA GLY A 36 -17.29 -1.79 5.94
C GLY A 36 -16.55 -2.46 7.10
N GLU A 37 -15.24 -2.66 6.96
CA GLU A 37 -14.34 -3.17 7.98
C GLU A 37 -13.74 -2.07 8.89
N ARG A 38 -14.21 -0.82 8.74
CA ARG A 38 -13.71 0.39 9.44
C ARG A 38 -12.22 0.68 9.21
N MET A 39 -11.69 0.25 8.07
CA MET A 39 -10.31 0.52 7.65
C MET A 39 -10.33 1.38 6.40
N THR A 40 -9.75 2.58 6.48
CA THR A 40 -9.56 3.44 5.31
C THR A 40 -8.31 3.01 4.56
N VAL A 41 -8.41 2.83 3.25
CA VAL A 41 -7.26 2.55 2.38
C VAL A 41 -6.91 3.79 1.56
N PRO A 42 -5.63 4.12 1.38
CA PRO A 42 -5.21 5.18 0.46
C PRO A 42 -5.69 4.93 -0.97
N ASP A 43 -5.97 6.01 -1.72
CA ASP A 43 -6.34 5.92 -3.12
C ASP A 43 -5.19 5.39 -3.99
N PRO A 44 -3.94 5.90 -3.89
CA PRO A 44 -2.81 5.34 -4.62
C PRO A 44 -2.47 3.94 -4.11
N VAL A 45 -2.36 2.97 -5.01
CA VAL A 45 -2.00 1.58 -4.64
C VAL A 45 -0.60 1.51 -4.03
N ALA A 46 0.31 2.33 -4.53
CA ALA A 46 1.67 2.47 -4.01
C ALA A 46 1.72 2.89 -2.52
N ASP A 47 0.71 3.61 -2.03
CA ASP A 47 0.64 4.04 -0.63
C ASP A 47 0.11 2.94 0.30
N ARG A 48 -0.60 1.94 -0.27
CA ARG A 48 -1.14 0.77 0.47
C ARG A 48 -0.06 -0.24 0.87
N VAL A 49 1.08 -0.24 0.19
CA VAL A 49 2.20 -1.17 0.47
C VAL A 49 3.19 -0.68 1.51
N SER A 50 2.89 0.46 2.15
CA SER A 50 3.63 0.94 3.32
C SER A 50 3.68 -0.18 4.34
N TYR A 51 4.86 -0.74 4.58
CA TYR A 51 5.04 -1.89 5.45
C TYR A 51 4.49 -1.54 6.85
N VAL A 52 3.37 -2.16 7.24
CA VAL A 52 2.92 -2.24 8.63
C VAL A 52 3.87 -3.20 9.35
N PHE A 53 5.13 -2.82 9.52
CA PHE A 53 5.98 -3.45 10.52
C PHE A 53 5.44 -2.99 11.87
N HIS A 54 4.65 -3.88 12.45
CA HIS A 54 4.49 -4.13 13.87
C HIS A 54 5.22 -3.13 14.79
N ALA A 55 4.42 -2.36 15.52
CA ALA A 55 4.84 -1.79 16.79
C ALA A 55 5.40 -2.91 17.68
N GLY A 56 6.60 -2.69 18.22
CA GLY A 56 7.13 -3.45 19.34
C GLY A 56 8.65 -3.34 19.47
N PRO A 57 9.20 -3.04 20.66
CA PRO A 57 8.65 -2.27 21.79
C PRO A 57 8.85 -0.75 21.66
#